data_AF-A0A845E0V2-F1
#
_entry.id   AF-A0A845E0V2-F1
#
_cell.length_a   1.000
_cell.length_b   1.000
_cell.length_c   1.000
_cell.angle_alpha   90.00
_cell.angle_beta   90.00
_cell.angle_gamma   90.00
#
_symmetry.space_group_name_H-M   'P 1'
#
loop_
_entity.id
_entity.type
_entity.pdbx_description
1 polymer ?
#
loop_
_entity_poly.entity_id
_entity_poly.type
_entity_poly.pdbx_seq_one_letter_code
_entity_poly.pdbx_strand_id
1 'polypeptide(L)'
;MAKNILWAIVTVGVMVLINWGVASFFSGEFIEYSFLLGVVVMTIVWFFNSKGGYASNSVRLGIQARTGLKIEEEKQKFNPTVVFYTAIGYTTVALVITIIYYKDYFTG
;
A
#
# COMPACT_ATOMS: atom_id res chain seq x y z
N MET A 1 -16.96 -15.16 -0.38
CA MET A 1 -15.76 -15.57 -1.16
C MET A 1 -15.65 -14.80 -2.47
N ALA A 2 -16.66 -14.83 -3.35
CA ALA A 2 -16.67 -14.11 -4.63
C ALA A 2 -16.40 -12.58 -4.51
N LYS A 3 -17.00 -11.90 -3.52
CA LYS A 3 -16.76 -10.47 -3.26
C LYS A 3 -15.27 -10.16 -2.97
N ASN A 4 -14.58 -11.03 -2.25
CA ASN A 4 -13.17 -10.82 -1.90
C ASN A 4 -12.27 -11.00 -3.14
N ILE A 5 -12.58 -12.00 -3.97
CA ILE A 5 -11.88 -12.24 -5.24
C ILE A 5 -12.07 -11.04 -6.19
N LEU A 6 -13.30 -10.51 -6.28
CA LEU A 6 -13.58 -9.31 -7.09
C LEU A 6 -12.72 -8.12 -6.62
N TRP A 7 -12.66 -7.86 -5.32
CA TRP A 7 -11.83 -6.79 -4.77
C TRP A 7 -10.33 -7.00 -5.04
N ALA A 8 -9.85 -8.24 -4.98
CA ALA A 8 -8.47 -8.56 -5.33
C ALA A 8 -8.17 -8.26 -6.81
N ILE A 9 -9.04 -8.70 -7.72
CA ILE A 9 -8.90 -8.44 -9.16
C ILE A 9 -8.90 -6.94 -9.45
N VAL A 10 -9.84 -6.20 -8.87
CA VAL A 10 -9.91 -4.74 -9.01
C VAL A 10 -8.64 -4.08 -8.46
N THR A 11 -8.13 -4.53 -7.31
CA THR A 11 -6.90 -3.99 -6.71
C THR A 11 -5.71 -4.20 -7.64
N VAL A 12 -5.51 -5.41 -8.16
CA VAL A 12 -4.43 -5.69 -9.12
C VAL A 12 -4.58 -4.83 -10.37
N GLY A 13 -5.80 -4.73 -10.93
CA GLY A 13 -6.07 -3.89 -12.09
C GLY A 13 -5.69 -2.43 -11.85
N VAL A 14 -6.09 -1.87 -10.70
CA VAL A 14 -5.71 -0.50 -10.31
C VAL A 14 -4.20 -0.37 -10.16
N MET A 15 -3.51 -1.30 -9.51
CA MET A 15 -2.06 -1.25 -9.36
C MET A 15 -1.33 -1.29 -10.70
N VAL A 16 -1.76 -2.16 -11.62
CA VAL A 16 -1.21 -2.24 -12.98
C VAL A 16 -1.44 -0.93 -13.74
N LEU A 17 -2.64 -0.35 -13.67
CA LEU A 17 -2.94 0.92 -14.32
C LEU A 17 -2.10 2.08 -13.77
N ILE A 18 -1.98 2.19 -12.44
CA ILE A 18 -1.14 3.22 -11.82
C ILE A 18 0.32 3.02 -12.23
N ASN A 19 0.83 1.78 -12.21
CA ASN A 19 2.22 1.52 -12.58
C ASN A 19 2.50 1.81 -14.05
N TRP A 20 1.57 1.47 -14.93
CA TRP A 20 1.66 1.84 -16.34
C TRP A 20 1.66 3.37 -16.53
N GLY A 21 0.83 4.10 -15.77
CA GLY A 21 0.82 5.56 -15.76
C GLY A 21 2.14 6.16 -15.28
N VAL A 22 2.72 5.63 -14.20
CA VAL A 22 4.03 6.04 -13.68
C VAL A 22 5.13 5.76 -14.71
N ALA A 23 5.21 4.54 -15.24
CA ALA A 23 6.20 4.18 -16.24
C ALA A 23 6.12 5.07 -17.50
N SER A 24 4.90 5.34 -17.98
CA SER A 24 4.66 6.23 -19.12
C SER A 24 5.06 7.67 -18.84
N PHE A 25 4.80 8.18 -17.63
CA PHE A 25 5.14 9.55 -17.23
C PHE A 25 6.67 9.75 -17.11
N PHE A 26 7.38 8.75 -16.59
CA PHE A 26 8.83 8.80 -16.41
C PHE A 26 9.63 8.23 -17.59
N SER A 27 8.96 7.78 -18.66
CA SER A 27 9.58 7.14 -19.84
C SER A 27 10.51 5.97 -19.49
N GLY A 28 10.22 5.25 -18.39
CA GLY A 28 10.98 4.06 -17.98
C GLY A 28 10.16 2.80 -18.16
N GLU A 29 10.77 1.66 -17.81
CA GLU A 29 10.11 0.37 -17.99
C GLU A 29 9.14 0.06 -16.87
N PHE A 30 8.06 -0.65 -17.20
CA PHE A 30 7.05 -1.03 -16.20
C PHE A 30 7.67 -1.77 -15.01
N ILE A 31 8.66 -2.64 -15.26
CA ILE A 31 9.28 -3.45 -14.22
C ILE A 31 10.08 -2.63 -13.20
N GLU A 32 10.73 -1.55 -13.65
CA GLU A 32 11.55 -0.66 -12.82
C GLU A 32 10.75 -0.04 -11.66
N TYR A 33 9.50 0.33 -11.93
CA TYR A 33 8.64 0.98 -10.95
C TYR A 33 7.72 0.01 -10.20
N SER A 34 7.51 -1.21 -10.72
CA SER A 34 6.54 -2.18 -10.19
C SER A 34 6.76 -2.47 -8.70
N PHE A 35 8.00 -2.75 -8.31
CA PHE A 35 8.32 -3.08 -6.92
C PHE A 35 8.07 -1.89 -5.99
N LEU A 36 8.62 -0.72 -6.32
CA LEU A 36 8.47 0.49 -5.51
C LEU A 36 7.01 0.91 -5.39
N LEU A 37 6.25 0.84 -6.48
CA LEU A 37 4.83 1.15 -6.47
C LEU A 37 4.04 0.18 -5.59
N GLY A 38 4.38 -1.11 -5.61
CA GLY A 38 3.82 -2.09 -4.69
C GLY A 38 4.03 -1.71 -3.22
N VAL A 39 5.25 -1.33 -2.84
CA VAL A 39 5.59 -0.88 -1.48
C VAL A 39 4.83 0.38 -1.09
N VAL A 40 4.74 1.37 -2.00
CA VAL A 40 3.98 2.62 -1.76
C VAL A 40 2.51 2.32 -1.52
N VAL A 41 1.87 1.53 -2.40
CA VAL A 41 0.46 1.16 -2.25
C VAL A 41 0.24 0.37 -0.95
N MET A 42 1.12 -0.58 -0.63
CA MET A 42 1.04 -1.35 0.62
C MET A 42 1.10 -0.42 1.85
N THR A 43 2.01 0.57 1.83
CA THR A 43 2.18 1.55 2.92
C THR A 43 0.93 2.43 3.07
N ILE A 44 0.38 2.91 1.95
CA ILE A 44 -0.86 3.69 1.94
C ILE A 44 -2.01 2.87 2.54
N VAL A 45 -2.21 1.64 2.05
CA VAL A 45 -3.29 0.75 2.52
C VAL A 45 -3.11 0.41 4.00
N TRP A 46 -1.87 0.22 4.46
CA TRP A 46 -1.57 0.00 5.87
C TRP A 46 -1.93 1.20 6.74
N PHE A 47 -1.57 2.40 6.30
CA PHE A 47 -1.88 3.64 7.00
C PHE A 47 -3.39 3.85 7.15
N PHE A 48 -4.16 3.69 6.06
CA PHE A 48 -5.61 3.88 6.08
C PHE A 48 -6.38 2.78 6.83
N ASN A 49 -5.86 1.56 6.89
CA ASN A 49 -6.48 0.45 7.63
C ASN A 49 -6.03 0.35 9.10
N SER A 50 -5.19 1.28 9.57
CA SER A 50 -4.76 1.37 10.96
C SER A 50 -5.65 2.31 11.77
N LYS A 51 -6.22 1.82 12.87
CA LYS A 51 -6.94 2.63 13.87
C LYS A 51 -5.98 3.16 14.93
N GLY A 52 -6.32 4.31 15.54
CA GLY A 52 -5.52 4.91 16.60
C GLY A 52 -4.12 5.38 16.16
N GLY A 53 -3.90 5.58 14.86
CA GLY A 53 -2.62 6.04 14.31
C GLY A 53 -2.36 7.54 14.53
N TYR A 54 -1.23 8.02 14.02
CA TYR A 54 -0.76 9.41 14.20
C TYR A 54 -1.81 10.47 13.84
N ALA A 55 -2.47 10.34 12.69
CA ALA A 55 -3.50 11.28 12.24
C ALA A 55 -4.75 11.28 13.14
N SER A 56 -5.17 10.10 13.61
CA SER A 56 -6.29 9.99 14.54
C SER A 56 -5.95 10.59 15.90
N ASN A 57 -4.71 10.41 16.36
CA ASN A 57 -4.22 11.01 17.61
C ASN A 57 -4.15 12.54 17.54
N SER A 58 -3.65 13.11 16.44
CA SER A 58 -3.56 14.59 16.30
C SER A 58 -4.93 15.26 16.33
N VAL A 59 -5.93 14.69 15.65
CA VAL A 59 -7.33 15.16 15.72
C VAL A 59 -7.87 15.05 17.14
N ARG A 60 -7.64 13.91 17.81
CA ARG A 60 -8.08 13.68 19.19
C ARG A 60 -7.47 14.71 20.15
N LEU A 61 -6.17 14.95 20.08
CA LEU A 61 -5.47 15.96 20.90
C LEU A 61 -6.04 17.36 20.64
N GLY A 62 -6.33 17.69 19.37
CA GLY A 62 -6.98 18.95 19.01
C GLY A 62 -8.38 19.11 19.63
N ILE A 63 -9.19 18.07 19.64
CA ILE A 63 -10.53 18.11 20.25
C ILE A 63 -10.42 18.15 21.79
N GLN A 64 -9.54 17.35 22.37
CA GLN A 64 -9.28 17.34 23.82
C GLN A 64 -8.79 18.71 24.32
N ALA A 65 -7.91 19.37 23.57
CA ALA A 65 -7.43 20.72 23.89
C ALA A 65 -8.54 21.79 23.81
N ARG A 66 -9.49 21.65 22.87
CA ARG A 66 -10.61 22.59 22.70
C ARG A 66 -11.73 22.41 23.72
N THR A 67 -11.98 21.17 24.13
CA THR A 67 -13.14 20.81 24.97
C THR A 67 -12.77 20.60 26.44
N GLY A 68 -11.49 20.38 26.74
CA GLY A 68 -11.02 19.96 28.06
C GLY A 68 -11.43 18.52 28.43
N LEU A 69 -12.18 17.83 27.58
CA LEU A 69 -12.66 16.48 27.84
C LEU A 69 -11.59 15.45 27.47
N LYS A 70 -11.21 14.62 28.44
CA LYS A 70 -10.28 13.52 28.22
C LYS A 70 -10.92 12.43 27.36
N ILE A 71 -10.73 12.53 26.05
CA ILE A 71 -11.07 11.46 25.10
C ILE A 71 -10.09 10.30 25.29
N GLU A 72 -10.62 9.09 25.47
CA GLU A 72 -9.83 7.87 25.57
C GLU A 72 -9.04 7.60 24.29
N GLU A 73 -7.82 7.10 24.46
CA GLU A 73 -6.95 6.77 23.35
C GLU A 73 -7.37 5.43 22.73
N GLU A 74 -7.74 5.45 21.44
CA GLU A 74 -7.91 4.20 20.69
C GLU A 74 -6.56 3.48 20.60
N LYS A 75 -6.51 2.24 21.12
CA LYS A 75 -5.34 1.38 20.96
C LYS A 75 -5.04 1.18 19.48
N GLN A 76 -3.79 1.33 19.09
CA GLN A 76 -3.37 1.10 17.72
C GLN A 76 -3.72 -0.33 17.30
N LYS A 77 -4.59 -0.47 16.30
CA LYS A 77 -5.00 -1.76 15.75
C LYS A 77 -5.00 -1.70 14.24
N PHE A 78 -4.24 -2.59 13.63
CA PHE A 78 -4.24 -2.78 12.19
C PHE A 78 -5.25 -3.86 11.80
N ASN A 79 -6.13 -3.56 10.85
CA ASN A 79 -7.08 -4.54 10.32
C ASN A 79 -6.74 -4.87 8.86
N PRO A 80 -5.98 -5.95 8.60
CA PRO A 80 -5.55 -6.28 7.24
C PRO A 80 -6.74 -6.66 6.37
N THR A 81 -6.92 -5.92 5.28
CA THR A 81 -7.97 -6.16 4.29
C THR A 81 -7.47 -7.06 3.16
N VAL A 82 -8.40 -7.58 2.35
CA VAL A 82 -8.05 -8.35 1.14
C VAL A 82 -7.13 -7.55 0.22
N VAL A 83 -7.39 -6.25 0.07
CA VAL A 83 -6.58 -5.29 -0.69
C VAL A 83 -5.13 -5.28 -0.20
N PHE A 84 -4.92 -5.30 1.12
CA PHE A 84 -3.58 -5.32 1.71
C PHE A 84 -2.82 -6.60 1.36
N TYR A 85 -3.46 -7.77 1.48
CA TYR A 85 -2.84 -9.04 1.08
C TYR A 85 -2.57 -9.11 -0.42
N THR A 86 -3.45 -8.55 -1.25
CA THR A 86 -3.23 -8.45 -2.70
C THR A 86 -2.04 -7.55 -3.02
N ALA A 87 -1.89 -6.41 -2.34
CA ALA A 87 -0.74 -5.52 -2.52
C ALA A 87 0.58 -6.19 -2.10
N ILE A 88 0.59 -6.98 -1.02
CA ILE A 88 1.74 -7.81 -0.64
C ILE A 88 2.06 -8.80 -1.76
N GLY A 89 1.06 -9.52 -2.26
CA GLY A 89 1.24 -10.48 -3.35
C GLY A 89 1.83 -9.85 -4.60
N TYR A 90 1.28 -8.71 -5.05
CA TYR A 90 1.82 -7.95 -6.17
C TYR A 90 3.27 -7.52 -5.93
N THR A 91 3.57 -6.99 -4.75
CA THR A 91 4.93 -6.51 -4.40
C THR A 91 5.95 -7.64 -4.42
N THR A 92 5.59 -8.81 -3.86
CA THR A 92 6.45 -9.99 -3.85
C THR A 92 6.70 -10.50 -5.27
N VAL A 93 5.66 -10.58 -6.10
CA VAL A 93 5.80 -11.00 -7.51
C VAL A 93 6.65 -9.99 -8.28
N ALA A 94 6.41 -8.69 -8.10
CA ALA A 94 7.19 -7.63 -8.73
C ALA A 94 8.68 -7.71 -8.34
N LEU A 95 8.99 -7.97 -7.06
CA LEU A 95 10.36 -8.14 -6.59
C LEU A 95 11.05 -9.33 -7.28
N VAL A 96 10.38 -10.48 -7.33
CA VAL A 96 10.93 -11.69 -7.98
C VAL A 96 11.17 -11.44 -9.47
N ILE A 97 10.21 -10.84 -10.18
CA ILE A 97 10.37 -10.53 -11.60
C ILE A 97 11.51 -9.53 -11.81
N THR A 98 11.63 -8.51 -10.95
CA THR A 98 12.72 -7.51 -11.04
C THR A 98 14.08 -8.18 -10.88
N ILE A 99 14.24 -9.09 -9.92
CA ILE A 99 15.48 -9.85 -9.72
C ILE A 99 15.81 -10.69 -10.95
N ILE A 100 14.82 -11.36 -11.55
CA ILE A 100 15.02 -12.15 -12.77
C ILE A 100 15.39 -11.26 -13.96
N TYR A 101 14.72 -10.11 -14.10
CA TYR A 101 14.94 -9.18 -15.20
C TYR A 101 16.35 -8.60 -15.20
N TYR A 102 16.86 -8.25 -14.02
CA TYR A 102 18.22 -7.73 -13.86
C TYR A 102 19.25 -8.82 -13.52
N LYS A 103 18.90 -10.11 -13.59
CA LYS A 103 19.79 -11.20 -13.18
C LYS A 103 21.13 -11.15 -13.91
N ASP A 104 21.10 -10.91 -15.23
CA ASP A 104 22.30 -10.88 -16.07
C ASP A 104 23.24 -9.72 -15.67
N TYR A 105 22.70 -8.64 -15.10
CA TYR A 105 23.50 -7.55 -14.54
C TYR A 105 24.24 -7.96 -13.25
N PHE A 106 23.67 -8.88 -12.46
CA PHE A 106 24.27 -9.35 -11.21
C PHE A 106 25.23 -10.53 -11.38
N THR A 107 25.08 -11.31 -12.45
CA THR A 107 25.91 -12.49 -12.72
C THR A 107 26.99 -12.27 -13.77
N GLY A 108 27.33 -11.01 -14.06
CA GLY A 108 28.40 -10.62 -14.98
C GLY A 108 29.73 -11.32 -14.70
#